data_AF-A0A1A8XKL7-F1
#
_entry.id   AF-A0A1A8XKL7-F1
#
_cell.length_a   1.000
_cell.length_b   1.000
_cell.length_c   1.000
_cell.angle_alpha   90.00
_cell.angle_beta   90.00
_cell.angle_gamma   90.00
#
_symmetry.space_group_name_H-M   'P 1'
#
loop_
_entity.id
_entity.type
_entity.pdbx_description
1 polymer ?
#
loop_
_entity_poly.entity_id
_entity_poly.type
_entity_poly.pdbx_seq_one_letter_code
_entity_poly.pdbx_strand_id
1 'polypeptide(L)'
;MHRLDFDTSGLLVLARGKEMHRRLSILFQNRQVEKRYMAVVHGELAEASGEVCLPLIVDWPNRPLHKVDFETGKPSLTLYRVLSYNSAEQSSRLELVPETGRTHQLRVHMQALGHPILGDSLYADPVARGKADRLLLHAEYLAFPHPVNGERLSFTSTAPF
;
A
#
# COMPACT_ATOMS: atom_id res chain seq x y z
N MET A 1 15.97 2.27 0.32
CA MET A 1 15.49 1.15 -0.51
C MET A 1 14.06 0.83 -0.12
N HIS A 2 13.21 0.43 -1.06
CA HIS A 2 11.84 0.04 -0.77
C HIS A 2 11.72 -1.47 -0.54
N ARG A 3 10.60 -1.87 0.05
CA ARG A 3 10.19 -3.26 0.27
C ARG A 3 8.72 -3.38 -0.08
N LEU A 4 8.31 -4.56 -0.54
CA LEU A 4 6.92 -4.99 -0.53
C LEU A 4 6.72 -5.91 0.67
N ASP A 5 5.50 -5.91 1.21
CA ASP A 5 5.12 -6.91 2.21
C ASP A 5 5.06 -8.29 1.57
N PHE A 6 5.29 -9.35 2.34
CA PHE A 6 5.41 -10.71 1.83
C PHE A 6 4.22 -11.14 0.95
N ASP A 7 2.99 -10.82 1.38
CA ASP A 7 1.77 -11.21 0.66
C ASP A 7 1.38 -10.22 -0.46
N THR A 8 2.04 -9.06 -0.54
CA THR A 8 1.77 -8.05 -1.58
C THR A 8 2.44 -8.45 -2.88
N SER A 9 1.69 -8.41 -3.98
CA SER A 9 2.22 -8.69 -5.32
C SER A 9 2.58 -7.39 -6.07
N GLY A 10 3.27 -7.51 -7.20
CA GLY A 10 3.50 -6.39 -8.12
C GLY A 10 4.95 -5.93 -8.21
N LEU A 11 5.13 -4.68 -8.62
CA LEU A 11 6.43 -4.12 -9.01
C LEU A 11 7.37 -3.95 -7.82
N LEU A 12 8.58 -4.51 -7.97
CA LEU A 12 9.69 -4.35 -7.02
C LEU A 12 10.95 -3.89 -7.78
N VAL A 13 11.49 -2.73 -7.41
CA VAL A 13 12.80 -2.24 -7.91
C VAL A 13 13.97 -2.69 -7.03
N LEU A 14 14.93 -3.43 -7.60
CA LEU A 14 16.15 -3.85 -6.92
C LEU A 14 17.36 -3.09 -7.44
N ALA A 15 18.15 -2.56 -6.51
CA ALA A 15 19.39 -1.88 -6.83
C ALA A 15 20.52 -2.87 -7.10
N ARG A 16 21.22 -2.72 -8.23
CA ARG A 16 22.44 -3.48 -8.53
C ARG A 16 23.68 -2.74 -8.00
N GLY A 17 24.18 -3.17 -6.84
CA GLY A 17 25.39 -2.62 -6.21
C GLY A 17 25.12 -1.46 -5.24
N LYS A 18 26.13 -1.14 -4.42
CA LYS A 18 26.03 -0.17 -3.30
C LYS A 18 25.70 1.25 -3.75
N GLU A 19 26.29 1.70 -4.86
CA GLU A 19 26.08 3.07 -5.34
C GLU A 19 24.65 3.26 -5.87
N MET A 20 24.15 2.33 -6.67
CA MET A 20 22.75 2.37 -7.13
C MET A 20 21.78 2.29 -5.95
N HIS A 21 22.10 1.48 -4.93
CA HIS A 21 21.30 1.38 -3.72
C HIS A 21 21.19 2.72 -2.99
N ARG A 22 22.32 3.44 -2.85
CA ARG A 22 22.36 4.78 -2.25
C ARG A 22 21.49 5.77 -3.03
N ARG A 23 21.66 5.83 -4.36
CA ARG A 23 20.90 6.76 -5.22
C ARG A 23 19.40 6.49 -5.20
N LEU A 24 18.98 5.24 -5.37
CA LEU A 24 17.56 4.88 -5.26
C LEU A 24 17.00 5.21 -3.87
N SER A 25 17.77 4.96 -2.81
CA SER A 25 17.33 5.28 -1.45
C SER A 25 17.05 6.77 -1.25
N ILE A 26 17.86 7.65 -1.85
CA ILE A 26 17.65 9.10 -1.85
C ILE A 26 16.34 9.46 -2.56
N LEU A 27 16.05 8.86 -3.73
CA LEU A 27 14.78 9.12 -4.44
C LEU A 27 13.56 8.76 -3.57
N PHE A 28 13.59 7.63 -2.88
CA PHE A 28 12.52 7.24 -1.95
C PHE A 28 12.41 8.19 -0.74
N GLN A 29 13.54 8.61 -0.17
CA GLN A 29 13.57 9.56 0.95
C GLN A 29 12.99 10.92 0.55
N ASN A 30 13.31 11.38 -0.66
CA ASN A 30 12.85 12.65 -1.21
C ASN A 30 11.46 12.57 -1.87
N ARG A 31 10.76 11.43 -1.78
CA ARG A 31 9.44 11.19 -2.39
C ARG A 31 9.40 11.45 -3.90
N GLN A 32 10.51 11.20 -4.59
CA GLN A 32 10.61 11.32 -6.06
C GLN A 32 10.17 10.03 -6.78
N VAL A 33 9.49 9.14 -6.07
CA VAL A 33 9.03 7.85 -6.57
C VAL A 33 7.52 7.82 -6.47
N GLU A 34 6.87 7.78 -7.62
CA GLU A 34 5.42 7.64 -7.74
C GLU A 34 5.07 6.16 -7.60
N LYS A 35 4.09 5.86 -6.75
CA LYS A 35 3.62 4.49 -6.51
C LYS A 35 2.11 4.50 -6.53
N ARG A 36 1.52 3.51 -7.19
CA ARG A 36 0.08 3.32 -7.20
C ARG A 36 -0.24 1.84 -7.10
N TYR A 37 -1.16 1.53 -6.21
CA TYR A 37 -1.55 0.18 -5.84
C TYR A 37 -3.00 -0.04 -6.19
N MET A 38 -3.32 -1.28 -6.52
CA MET A 38 -4.69 -1.77 -6.64
C MET A 38 -5.02 -2.62 -5.42
N ALA A 39 -6.18 -2.37 -4.82
CA ALA A 39 -6.68 -3.13 -3.69
C ALA A 39 -8.16 -3.50 -3.87
N VAL A 40 -8.58 -4.60 -3.26
CA VAL A 40 -10.00 -4.92 -3.06
C VAL A 40 -10.27 -4.97 -1.57
N VAL A 41 -11.23 -4.17 -1.10
CA VAL A 41 -11.56 -4.02 0.31
C VAL A 41 -12.97 -4.48 0.61
N HIS A 42 -13.21 -4.83 1.87
CA HIS A 42 -14.54 -5.20 2.34
C HIS A 42 -15.49 -3.99 2.43
N GLY A 43 -16.74 -4.18 2.04
CA GLY A 43 -17.81 -3.20 2.13
C GLY A 43 -17.79 -2.16 1.00
N GLU A 44 -18.66 -1.17 1.14
CA GLU A 44 -18.81 -0.04 0.23
C GLU A 44 -18.26 1.23 0.89
N LEU A 45 -17.32 1.91 0.24
CA LEU A 45 -16.86 3.22 0.69
C LEU A 45 -17.89 4.28 0.29
N ALA A 46 -18.32 5.09 1.26
CA ALA A 46 -19.30 6.16 1.01
C ALA A 46 -18.77 7.26 0.08
N GLU A 47 -17.47 7.57 0.18
CA GLU A 47 -16.82 8.61 -0.63
C GLU A 47 -16.04 7.99 -1.79
N ALA A 48 -16.19 8.56 -2.99
CA ALA A 48 -15.51 8.08 -4.20
C ALA A 48 -13.98 8.28 -4.17
N SER A 49 -13.48 9.17 -3.31
CA SER A 49 -12.04 9.39 -3.10
C SER A 49 -11.82 10.13 -1.79
N GLY A 50 -10.65 9.97 -1.20
CA GLY A 50 -10.29 10.68 0.03
C GLY A 50 -8.84 10.45 0.44
N GLU A 51 -8.52 10.87 1.65
CA GLU A 51 -7.21 10.71 2.24
C GLU A 51 -7.28 10.08 3.63
N VAL A 52 -6.29 9.26 3.96
CA VAL A 52 -6.11 8.67 5.29
C VAL A 52 -4.80 9.19 5.85
N CYS A 53 -4.91 10.14 6.79
CA CYS A 53 -3.78 10.77 7.47
C CYS A 53 -3.69 10.27 8.92
N LEU A 54 -3.41 8.97 9.08
CA LEU A 54 -3.31 8.33 10.40
C LEU A 54 -1.85 7.95 10.71
N PRO A 55 -1.27 8.41 11.84
CA PRO A 55 0.11 8.08 12.22
C PRO A 55 0.24 6.61 12.62
N LEU A 56 1.34 5.96 12.22
CA LEU A 56 1.53 4.52 12.36
C LEU A 56 2.79 4.15 13.14
N ILE A 57 2.71 3.11 13.96
CA ILE A 57 3.83 2.49 14.67
C ILE A 57 3.75 0.97 14.60
N VAL A 58 4.88 0.30 14.85
CA VAL A 58 4.90 -1.16 15.05
C VAL A 58 4.24 -1.49 16.40
N ASP A 59 3.40 -2.52 16.42
CA ASP A 59 2.81 -3.02 17.64
C ASP A 59 3.74 -4.07 18.27
N TRP A 60 4.66 -3.61 19.12
CA TRP A 60 5.74 -4.43 19.68
C TRP A 60 5.27 -5.74 20.35
N PRO A 61 4.20 -5.76 21.16
CA PRO A 61 3.69 -6.99 21.76
C PRO A 61 3.13 -7.98 20.74
N ASN A 62 2.58 -7.50 19.61
CA ASN A 62 1.86 -8.32 18.63
C ASN A 62 2.56 -8.36 17.26
N ARG A 63 3.90 -8.27 17.23
CA ARG A 63 4.65 -8.31 15.97
C ARG A 63 4.27 -9.55 15.14
N PRO A 64 4.11 -9.41 13.81
CA PRO A 64 4.52 -8.27 12.98
C PRO A 64 3.45 -7.18 12.77
N LEU A 65 2.42 -7.10 13.62
CA LEU A 65 1.36 -6.09 13.46
C LEU A 65 1.87 -4.65 13.63
N HIS A 66 1.15 -3.74 13.00
CA HIS A 66 1.28 -2.29 13.11
C HIS A 66 -0.07 -1.71 13.48
N LYS A 67 -0.07 -0.55 14.13
CA LYS A 67 -1.29 0.12 14.59
C LYS A 67 -1.23 1.62 14.39
N VAL A 68 -2.40 2.23 14.45
CA VAL A 68 -2.56 3.68 14.56
C VAL A 68 -2.19 4.11 15.97
N ASP A 69 -1.36 5.15 16.09
CA ASP A 69 -0.92 5.67 17.38
C ASP A 69 -0.66 7.18 17.24
N PHE A 70 -1.46 8.01 17.92
CA PHE A 70 -1.38 9.47 17.79
C PHE A 70 -0.26 10.10 18.63
N GLU A 71 0.28 9.40 19.63
CA GLU A 71 1.31 9.93 20.52
C GLU A 71 2.71 9.69 19.96
N THR A 72 2.95 8.48 19.44
CA THR A 72 4.28 8.00 19.06
C THR A 72 4.36 7.51 17.60
N GLY A 73 3.22 7.43 16.92
CA GLY A 73 3.14 7.02 15.53
C GLY A 73 3.83 8.00 14.58
N LYS A 74 4.41 7.46 13.51
CA LYS A 74 5.04 8.27 12.47
C LYS A 74 3.96 8.77 11.51
N PRO A 75 3.98 10.06 11.11
CA PRO A 75 3.06 10.58 10.12
C PRO A 75 3.03 9.73 8.86
N SER A 76 1.82 9.39 8.43
CA SER A 76 1.56 8.53 7.29
C SER A 76 0.34 9.04 6.52
N LEU A 77 0.46 9.10 5.20
CA LEU A 77 -0.58 9.60 4.31
C LEU A 77 -0.78 8.63 3.14
N THR A 78 -2.03 8.26 2.92
CA THR A 78 -2.49 7.46 1.79
C THR A 78 -3.66 8.18 1.13
N LEU A 79 -3.58 8.40 -0.18
CA LEU A 79 -4.72 8.84 -0.98
C LEU A 79 -5.42 7.61 -1.54
N TYR A 80 -6.75 7.63 -1.62
CA TYR A 80 -7.52 6.56 -2.25
C TYR A 80 -8.55 7.09 -3.23
N ARG A 81 -8.88 6.26 -4.20
CA ARG A 81 -9.98 6.47 -5.14
C ARG A 81 -10.73 5.15 -5.35
N VAL A 82 -12.04 5.17 -5.19
CA VAL A 82 -12.93 4.06 -5.49
C VAL A 82 -13.08 3.96 -7.00
N LEU A 83 -12.78 2.78 -7.56
CA LEU A 83 -12.94 2.51 -8.98
C LEU A 83 -14.28 1.82 -9.28
N SER A 84 -14.68 0.91 -8.39
CA SER A 84 -15.95 0.20 -8.52
C SER A 84 -16.40 -0.38 -7.18
N TYR A 85 -17.69 -0.66 -7.08
CA TYR A 85 -18.29 -1.42 -5.99
C TYR A 85 -19.02 -2.64 -6.56
N ASN A 86 -18.81 -3.80 -5.94
CA ASN A 86 -19.53 -5.04 -6.24
C ASN A 86 -20.47 -5.35 -5.06
N SER A 87 -21.77 -5.18 -5.29
CA SER A 87 -22.80 -5.40 -4.28
C SER A 87 -23.04 -6.88 -3.97
N ALA A 88 -22.78 -7.80 -4.92
CA ALA A 88 -22.92 -9.23 -4.67
C ALA A 88 -21.83 -9.73 -3.69
N GLU A 89 -20.59 -9.25 -3.90
CA GLU A 89 -19.45 -9.60 -3.07
C GLU A 89 -19.27 -8.70 -1.84
N GLN A 90 -20.06 -7.60 -1.74
CA GLN A 90 -19.91 -6.58 -0.70
C GLN A 90 -18.45 -6.12 -0.58
N SER A 91 -17.91 -5.62 -1.70
CA SER A 91 -16.50 -5.22 -1.81
C SER A 91 -16.28 -4.07 -2.79
N SER A 92 -15.34 -3.18 -2.48
CA SER A 92 -14.92 -2.09 -3.35
C SER A 92 -13.52 -2.32 -3.90
N ARG A 93 -13.32 -1.98 -5.18
CA ARG A 93 -11.99 -1.94 -5.80
C ARG A 93 -11.45 -0.52 -5.72
N LEU A 94 -10.26 -0.38 -5.15
CA LEU A 94 -9.62 0.89 -4.88
C LEU A 94 -8.29 1.02 -5.60
N GLU A 95 -8.02 2.23 -6.05
CA GLU A 95 -6.67 2.72 -6.29
C GLU A 95 -6.14 3.37 -5.02
N LEU A 96 -4.93 3.02 -4.61
CA LEU A 96 -4.25 3.56 -3.43
C LEU A 96 -2.90 4.17 -3.81
N VAL A 97 -2.64 5.40 -3.35
CA VAL A 97 -1.39 6.12 -3.57
C VAL A 97 -0.77 6.47 -2.22
N PRO A 98 0.24 5.71 -1.76
CA PRO A 98 0.91 6.00 -0.50
C PRO A 98 1.97 7.09 -0.69
N GLU A 99 1.69 8.29 -0.18
CA GLU A 99 2.62 9.43 -0.14
C GLU A 99 3.83 9.15 0.79
N THR A 100 3.57 8.41 1.87
CA THR A 100 4.60 7.85 2.75
C THR A 100 4.85 6.36 2.44
N GLY A 101 5.76 5.72 3.17
CA GLY A 101 6.12 4.32 2.95
C GLY A 101 6.34 3.56 4.25
N ARG A 102 5.36 3.60 5.18
CA ARG A 102 5.46 2.82 6.42
C ARG A 102 5.09 1.37 6.15
N THR A 103 5.67 0.47 6.94
CA THR A 103 5.33 -0.96 6.92
C THR A 103 3.84 -1.15 7.19
N HIS A 104 3.20 -1.98 6.37
CA HIS A 104 1.76 -2.29 6.42
C HIS A 104 0.84 -1.05 6.29
N GLN A 105 1.34 0.10 5.80
CA GLN A 105 0.58 1.37 5.81
C GLN A 105 -0.80 1.26 5.16
N LEU A 106 -0.86 0.78 3.92
CA LEU A 106 -2.11 0.66 3.17
C LEU A 106 -3.10 -0.28 3.89
N ARG A 107 -2.58 -1.38 4.45
CA ARG A 107 -3.39 -2.40 5.14
C ARG A 107 -4.01 -1.84 6.41
N VAL A 108 -3.21 -1.17 7.25
CA VAL A 108 -3.69 -0.54 8.50
C VAL A 108 -4.61 0.64 8.22
N HIS A 109 -4.32 1.46 7.22
CA HIS A 109 -5.20 2.57 6.83
C HIS A 109 -6.56 2.09 6.36
N MET A 110 -6.61 1.07 5.51
CA MET A 110 -7.88 0.50 5.03
C MET A 110 -8.66 -0.17 6.18
N GLN A 111 -7.97 -0.88 7.09
CA GLN A 111 -8.59 -1.39 8.31
C GLN A 111 -9.16 -0.26 9.19
N ALA A 112 -8.42 0.82 9.38
CA ALA A 112 -8.84 1.95 10.22
C ALA A 112 -10.05 2.71 9.65
N LEU A 113 -10.25 2.67 8.32
CA LEU A 113 -11.48 3.15 7.69
C LEU A 113 -12.68 2.20 7.86
N GLY A 114 -12.48 1.02 8.47
CA GLY A 114 -13.51 -0.02 8.56
C GLY A 114 -13.65 -0.90 7.31
N HIS A 115 -12.73 -0.74 6.35
CA HIS A 115 -12.75 -1.45 5.06
C HIS A 115 -11.45 -2.24 4.87
N PRO A 116 -11.19 -3.31 5.66
CA PRO A 116 -9.95 -4.07 5.54
C PRO A 116 -9.80 -4.69 4.14
N ILE A 117 -8.56 -4.84 3.70
CA ILE A 117 -8.23 -5.48 2.42
C ILE A 117 -8.63 -6.95 2.47
N LEU A 118 -9.31 -7.45 1.44
CA LEU A 118 -9.73 -8.84 1.38
C LEU A 118 -8.52 -9.78 1.37
N GLY A 119 -8.66 -10.90 2.09
CA GLY A 119 -7.60 -11.88 2.25
C GLY A 119 -6.42 -11.43 3.12
N ASP A 120 -6.51 -10.29 3.80
CA ASP A 120 -5.46 -9.83 4.72
C ASP A 120 -5.42 -10.68 6.00
N SER A 121 -4.37 -11.50 6.15
CA SER A 121 -4.19 -12.42 7.27
C SER A 121 -3.93 -11.75 8.63
N LEU A 122 -3.61 -10.46 8.64
CA LEU A 122 -3.21 -9.72 9.84
C LEU A 122 -4.27 -8.74 10.31
N TYR A 123 -4.96 -8.09 9.38
CA TYR A 123 -5.83 -6.94 9.69
C TYR A 123 -7.30 -7.12 9.33
N ALA A 124 -7.65 -8.11 8.52
CA ALA A 124 -9.05 -8.39 8.21
C ALA A 124 -9.69 -9.25 9.30
N ASP A 125 -10.98 -9.01 9.55
CA ASP A 125 -11.81 -9.94 10.33
C ASP A 125 -12.00 -11.27 9.58
N PRO A 126 -12.52 -12.33 10.24
CA PRO A 126 -12.68 -13.65 9.60
C PRO A 126 -13.52 -13.66 8.31
N VAL A 127 -14.51 -12.76 8.18
CA VAL A 127 -15.36 -12.67 6.99
C VAL A 127 -14.55 -12.07 5.84
N ALA A 128 -13.91 -10.91 6.04
CA ALA A 128 -13.10 -10.27 5.01
C ALA A 128 -11.85 -11.09 4.63
N ARG A 129 -11.24 -11.80 5.61
CA ARG A 129 -10.13 -12.73 5.36
C ARG A 129 -10.56 -13.92 4.51
N GLY A 130 -11.75 -14.47 4.76
CA GLY A 130 -12.29 -15.65 4.08
C GLY A 130 -12.74 -15.41 2.63
N LYS A 131 -12.88 -14.16 2.20
CA LYS A 131 -13.30 -13.80 0.83
C LYS A 131 -12.21 -13.94 -0.23
N ALA A 132 -10.95 -14.15 0.15
CA ALA A 132 -9.86 -14.32 -0.79
C ALA A 132 -8.75 -15.21 -0.21
N ASP A 133 -8.18 -16.08 -1.05
CA ASP A 133 -7.10 -16.99 -0.65
C ASP A 133 -5.80 -16.24 -0.30
N ARG A 134 -5.63 -15.03 -0.84
CA ARG A 134 -4.45 -14.17 -0.68
C ARG A 134 -4.84 -12.72 -0.39
N LEU A 135 -3.88 -11.94 0.09
CA LEU A 135 -4.01 -10.49 0.16
C LEU A 135 -4.27 -9.89 -1.24
N LEU A 136 -5.41 -9.23 -1.42
CA LEU A 136 -5.77 -8.51 -2.64
C LEU A 136 -5.20 -7.08 -2.61
N LEU A 137 -3.87 -6.99 -2.58
CA LEU A 137 -3.08 -5.77 -2.71
C LEU A 137 -1.96 -5.98 -3.74
N HIS A 138 -1.89 -5.10 -4.73
CA HIS A 138 -0.95 -5.19 -5.85
C HIS A 138 -0.27 -3.84 -6.11
N ALA A 139 1.06 -3.82 -6.14
CA ALA A 139 1.86 -2.67 -6.59
C ALA A 139 1.82 -2.57 -8.12
N GLU A 140 0.77 -1.94 -8.65
CA GLU A 140 0.48 -1.91 -10.09
C GLU A 140 1.41 -0.97 -10.86
N TYR A 141 1.77 0.18 -10.30
CA TYR A 141 2.53 1.20 -11.01
C TYR A 141 3.65 1.80 -10.16
N LEU A 142 4.80 1.99 -10.81
CA LEU A 142 6.00 2.59 -10.23
C LEU A 142 6.67 3.49 -11.27
N ALA A 143 6.97 4.74 -10.90
CA ALA A 143 7.74 5.64 -11.75
C ALA A 143 8.74 6.48 -10.95
N PHE A 144 9.90 6.73 -11.55
CA PHE A 144 10.99 7.50 -10.95
C PHE A 144 12.01 7.93 -12.02
N PRO A 145 12.79 9.00 -11.79
CA PRO A 145 13.91 9.34 -12.66
C PRO A 145 15.02 8.31 -12.54
N HIS A 146 15.55 7.84 -13.66
CA HIS A 146 16.65 6.89 -13.67
C HIS A 146 17.88 7.50 -12.96
N PRO A 147 18.48 6.83 -11.96
CA PRO A 147 19.46 7.46 -11.06
C PRO A 147 20.80 7.89 -11.68
N VAL A 148 21.01 7.65 -12.98
CA VAL A 148 22.26 8.00 -13.69
C VAL A 148 22.04 9.12 -14.69
N ASN A 149 21.06 8.99 -15.59
CA ASN A 149 20.82 9.91 -16.69
C ASN A 149 19.59 10.80 -16.48
N GLY A 150 18.80 10.58 -15.41
CA GLY A 150 17.64 11.40 -15.06
C GLY A 150 16.39 11.13 -15.91
N GLU A 151 16.45 10.25 -16.90
CA GLU A 151 15.31 9.91 -17.75
C GLU A 151 14.18 9.29 -16.92
N ARG A 152 12.93 9.71 -17.16
CA ARG A 152 11.78 9.17 -16.43
C ARG A 152 11.56 7.71 -16.84
N LEU A 153 11.62 6.81 -15.86
CA LEU A 153 11.22 5.43 -16.01
C LEU A 153 9.81 5.24 -15.45
N SER A 154 8.97 4.48 -16.14
CA SER A 154 7.65 4.07 -15.68
C SER A 154 7.41 2.60 -16.00
N PHE A 155 6.85 1.90 -15.02
CA PHE A 155 6.54 0.48 -15.11
C PHE A 155 5.10 0.26 -14.66
N THR A 156 4.40 -0.65 -15.35
CA THR A 156 3.04 -1.08 -15.01
C THR A 156 2.97 -2.60 -15.02
N SER A 157 2.33 -3.17 -14.01
CA SER A 157 1.98 -4.58 -13.89
C SER A 157 0.52 -4.67 -13.47
N THR A 158 -0.38 -5.08 -14.38
CA THR A 158 -1.81 -5.13 -14.07
C THR A 158 -2.11 -6.08 -12.92
N ALA A 159 -2.96 -5.63 -11.98
CA ALA A 159 -3.39 -6.48 -10.87
C ALA A 159 -4.11 -7.74 -11.37
N PRO A 160 -3.81 -8.94 -10.83
CA PRO A 160 -4.38 -10.21 -11.28
C PRO A 160 -5.77 -10.50 -10.68
N PHE A 161 -6.46 -9.47 -10.16
CA PHE A 161 -7.76 -9.53 -9.50
C PHE A 161 -8.57 -8.26 -9.76
#